data_AF-A0A931EJY2-F1
#
_entry.id   AF-A0A931EJY2-F1
#
_cell.length_a   1.000
_cell.length_b   1.000
_cell.length_c   1.000
_cell.angle_alpha   90.00
_cell.angle_beta   90.00
_cell.angle_gamma   90.00
#
_symmetry.space_group_name_H-M   'P 1'
#
loop_
_entity.id
_entity.type
_entity.pdbx_description
1 polymer ?
#
loop_
_entity_poly.entity_id
_entity_poly.type
_entity_poly.pdbx_seq_one_letter_code
_entity_poly.pdbx_strand_id
1 'polypeptide(L)' 'MAILYTVVVIFFVLAAGLLVYLVLSQEPKQGAGDLMGGSTDLFSARGVTGGLYRITVALGIIFAVLAFVLGHIPR' A
#
# COMPACT_ATOMS: atom_id res chain seq x y z
N MET A 1 -27.29 -5.29 9.07
CA MET A 1 -26.24 -4.56 8.32
C MET A 1 -25.22 -3.86 9.21
N ALA A 2 -25.59 -3.32 10.37
CA ALA A 2 -24.65 -2.62 11.27
C ALA A 2 -23.37 -3.42 11.60
N ILE A 3 -23.50 -4.69 12.00
CA ILE A 3 -22.34 -5.53 12.33
C ILE A 3 -21.42 -5.73 11.11
N LEU A 4 -21.99 -6.07 9.95
CA LEU A 4 -21.23 -6.26 8.71
C LEU A 4 -20.51 -4.96 8.30
N TYR A 5 -21.21 -3.83 8.34
CA TYR A 5 -20.64 -2.52 8.04
C TYR A 5 -19.46 -2.20 8.97
N THR A 6 -19.64 -2.37 10.27
CA THR A 6 -18.57 -2.18 11.26
C THR A 6 -17.36 -3.08 10.98
N VAL A 7 -17.58 -4.34 10.64
CA VAL A 7 -16.50 -5.28 10.28
C VAL A 7 -15.73 -4.79 9.06
N VAL A 8 -16.43 -4.38 7.99
CA VAL A 8 -15.76 -3.87 6.77
C VAL A 8 -14.97 -2.59 7.07
N VAL A 9 -15.51 -1.68 7.89
CA VAL A 9 -14.80 -0.46 8.32
C VAL A 9 -13.55 -0.81 9.12
N ILE A 10 -13.60 -1.80 10.02
CA ILE A 10 -12.42 -2.24 10.77
C ILE A 10 -11.34 -2.75 9.82
N PHE A 11 -11.68 -3.61 8.86
CA PHE A 11 -10.72 -4.09 7.87
C PHE A 11 -10.13 -2.96 7.02
N PHE A 12 -10.95 -1.97 6.65
CA PHE A 12 -10.50 -0.81 5.91
C PHE A 12 -9.47 0.03 6.68
N VAL A 13 -9.73 0.30 7.97
CA VAL A 13 -8.81 1.02 8.85
C VAL A 13 -7.50 0.25 9.05
N LEU A 14 -7.58 -1.07 9.26
CA LEU A 14 -6.39 -1.92 9.40
C LEU A 14 -5.55 -1.94 8.12
N ALA A 15 -6.17 -2.10 6.96
CA ALA A 15 -5.48 -2.05 5.68
C ALA A 15 -4.79 -0.69 5.44
N ALA A 16 -5.48 0.42 5.78
CA ALA A 16 -4.93 1.76 5.66
C ALA A 16 -3.71 1.97 6.59
N GLY A 17 -3.84 1.61 7.87
CA GLY A 17 -2.74 1.75 8.84
C GLY A 17 -1.52 0.89 8.45
N LEU A 18 -1.76 -0.34 8.01
CA LEU A 18 -0.68 -1.22 7.55
C LEU A 18 -0.01 -0.69 6.27
N LEU A 19 -0.79 -0.18 5.32
CA LEU A 19 -0.23 0.47 4.12
C LEU A 19 0.67 1.64 4.48
N VAL A 20 0.20 2.54 5.35
CA VAL A 20 0.99 3.68 5.83
C VAL A 20 2.29 3.20 6.46
N TYR A 21 2.22 2.22 7.36
CA TYR A 21 3.42 1.65 8.00
C TYR A 21 4.40 1.07 6.99
N LEU A 22 3.92 0.24 6.05
CA LEU A 22 4.77 -0.40 5.05
C LEU A 22 5.42 0.61 4.10
N VAL A 23 4.68 1.65 3.69
CA VAL A 23 5.22 2.71 2.83
C VAL A 23 6.29 3.51 3.56
N LEU A 24 6.04 3.90 4.81
CA LEU A 24 7.04 4.64 5.61
C LEU A 24 8.28 3.79 5.92
N SER A 25 8.11 2.47 6.08
CA SER A 25 9.22 1.54 6.26
C SER A 25 10.06 1.32 5.00
N GLN A 26 9.56 1.73 3.82
CA GLN A 26 10.26 1.59 2.53
C GLN A 26 11.04 2.86 2.20
N GLU A 27 12.04 3.18 3.01
CA GLU A 27 12.89 4.35 2.78
C GLU A 27 13.59 4.27 1.41
N PRO A 28 13.50 5.32 0.58
CA PRO A 28 14.19 5.36 -0.71
C PRO A 28 15.70 5.42 -0.48
N LYS A 29 16.48 4.71 -1.31
CA LYS A 29 17.94 4.82 -1.31
C LYS A 29 18.32 6.21 -1.86
N GLN A 30 18.56 7.17 -0.97
CA GLN A 30 18.87 8.56 -1.35
C GLN A 30 20.19 8.66 -2.14
N GLY A 31 20.14 9.34 -3.29
CA GLY A 31 21.29 9.83 -4.06
C GLY A 31 21.23 11.35 -4.18
N ALA A 32 22.32 11.99 -4.62
CA ALA A 32 22.41 13.44 -4.77
C ALA A 32 21.44 13.95 -5.87
N GLY A 33 20.24 14.37 -5.46
CA GLY A 33 19.18 14.89 -6.33
C GLY A 33 17.81 14.45 -5.85
N ASP A 34 17.13 15.32 -5.11
CA ASP A 34 15.90 15.02 -4.34
C ASP A 34 14.69 14.58 -5.20
N LEU A 35 14.74 14.82 -6.51
CA LEU A 35 13.69 14.45 -7.47
C LEU A 35 14.25 14.00 -8.84
N MET A 36 15.57 13.90 -8.98
CA MET A 36 16.17 13.46 -10.24
C MET A 36 15.93 11.96 -10.37
N GLY A 37 15.28 11.54 -11.47
CA GLY A 37 15.20 10.14 -11.86
C GLY A 37 16.62 9.62 -12.07
N GLY A 38 17.20 9.08 -11.00
CA GLY A 38 18.60 8.70 -10.95
C GLY A 38 18.94 7.77 -12.11
N SER A 39 20.17 7.85 -12.61
CA SER A 39 20.74 6.91 -13.58
C SER A 39 20.58 5.49 -13.02
N THR A 40 19.46 4.86 -13.37
CA THR A 40 19.05 3.60 -12.76
C THR A 40 19.84 2.54 -13.50
N ASP A 41 20.77 1.90 -12.81
CA ASP A 41 21.39 0.70 -13.33
C ASP A 41 20.25 -0.27 -13.68
N LEU A 42 20.10 -0.61 -14.97
CA LEU A 42 18.93 -1.31 -15.54
C LEU A 42 18.67 -2.65 -14.83
N PHE A 43 19.67 -3.16 -14.12
CA PHE A 43 19.66 -4.41 -13.37
C PHE A 43 19.61 -4.26 -11.83
N SER A 44 19.50 -3.03 -11.29
CA SER A 44 19.45 -2.72 -9.85
C SER A 44 18.20 -3.28 -9.13
N ALA A 45 17.20 -3.73 -9.89
CA ALA A 45 15.94 -4.26 -9.36
C ALA A 45 16.03 -5.62 -8.63
N ARG A 46 17.23 -6.19 -8.46
CA ARG A 46 17.37 -7.55 -7.90
C ARG A 46 17.54 -7.53 -6.37
N GLY A 47 16.46 -7.82 -5.66
CA GLY A 47 16.53 -8.82 -4.60
C GLY A 47 15.88 -8.51 -3.25
N VAL A 48 15.94 -7.29 -2.73
CA VAL A 48 15.65 -7.07 -1.30
C VAL A 48 14.34 -6.33 -1.03
N THR A 49 13.97 -5.33 -1.85
CA THR A 49 12.69 -4.59 -1.72
C THR A 49 11.51 -5.27 -2.41
N GLY A 50 11.74 -6.30 -3.23
CA GLY A 50 10.70 -6.92 -4.05
C GLY A 50 9.57 -7.61 -3.26
N GLY A 51 9.88 -8.19 -2.10
CA GLY A 51 8.87 -8.85 -1.25
C GLY A 51 7.91 -7.85 -0.61
N LEU A 52 8.45 -6.83 0.05
CA LEU A 52 7.67 -5.76 0.67
C LEU A 52 6.88 -4.97 -0.38
N TYR A 53 7.47 -4.72 -1.55
CA TYR A 53 6.78 -4.14 -2.70
C TYR A 53 5.54 -4.94 -3.11
N ARG A 54 5.65 -6.26 -3.28
CA ARG A 54 4.50 -7.12 -3.66
C ARG A 54 3.40 -7.11 -2.61
N ILE A 55 3.77 -7.09 -1.33
CA ILE A 55 2.81 -7.02 -0.21
C ILE A 55 2.08 -5.67 -0.23
N THR A 56 2.80 -4.56 -0.41
CA THR A 56 2.20 -3.22 -0.51
C THR A 56 1.25 -3.13 -1.71
N VAL A 57 1.60 -3.70 -2.86
CA VAL A 57 0.71 -3.77 -4.04
C VAL A 57 -0.56 -4.55 -3.74
N ALA A 58 -0.44 -5.75 -3.15
CA ALA A 58 -1.59 -6.57 -2.80
C ALA A 58 -2.51 -5.86 -1.79
N LEU A 59 -1.93 -5.20 -0.78
CA LEU A 59 -2.69 -4.40 0.19
C LEU A 59 -3.35 -3.18 -0.45
N GLY A 60 -2.70 -2.53 -1.42
CA GLY A 60 -3.30 -1.43 -2.19
C GLY A 60 -4.54 -1.86 -2.96
N ILE A 61 -4.51 -3.05 -3.59
CA ILE A 61 -5.67 -3.62 -4.26
C ILE A 61 -6.78 -3.93 -3.25
N ILE A 62 -6.47 -4.55 -2.12
CA ILE A 62 -7.44 -4.85 -1.06
C ILE A 62 -8.09 -3.56 -0.54
N PHE A 63 -7.30 -2.52 -0.30
CA PHE A 63 -7.78 -1.22 0.15
C PHE A 63 -8.76 -0.60 -0.87
N ALA A 64 -8.43 -0.62 -2.16
CA ALA A 64 -9.30 -0.12 -3.22
C ALA A 64 -10.62 -0.90 -3.30
N VAL A 65 -10.57 -2.23 -3.17
CA VAL A 65 -11.77 -3.08 -3.14
C VAL A 65 -12.64 -2.76 -1.92
N LEU A 66 -12.05 -2.62 -0.74
CA LEU A 66 -12.78 -2.26 0.48
C LEU A 66 -13.43 -0.87 0.37
N ALA A 67 -12.74 0.11 -0.22
CA ALA A 67 -13.29 1.43 -0.49
C ALA A 67 -14.50 1.36 -1.42
N PHE A 68 -14.40 0.58 -2.51
CA PHE A 68 -15.49 0.36 -3.44
C PHE A 68 -16.70 -0.30 -2.74
N VAL A 69 -16.47 -1.34 -1.95
CA VAL A 69 -17.51 -2.04 -1.20
C VAL A 69 -18.20 -1.08 -0.22
N LEU A 70 -17.45 -0.33 0.59
CA LEU A 70 -18.03 0.63 1.53
C LEU A 70 -18.87 1.70 0.84
N GLY A 71 -18.44 2.18 -0.33
CA GLY A 71 -19.19 3.16 -1.12
C GLY A 71 -20.52 2.62 -1.68
N HIS A 72 -20.64 1.30 -1.85
CA HIS A 72 -21.82 0.65 -2.43
C HIS A 72 -22.68 -0.12 -1.42
N ILE A 73 -22.31 -0.15 -0.13
CA ILE A 73 -23.16 -0.76 0.90
C ILE A 73 -24.40 0.14 1.11
N PRO A 74 -25.62 -0.39 0.93
CA PRO A 74 -26.85 0.34 1.23
C PRO A 74 -26.98 0.58 2.74
N ARG A 75 -27.49 1.77 3.09
CA ARG A 75 -27.63 2.26 4.47
C ARG A 75 -28.68 1.50 5.27
#